data_AF-A0A7W8JW15-F1
#
_entry.id   AF-A0A7W8JW15-F1
#
_cell.length_a   1.000
_cell.length_b   1.000
_cell.length_c   1.000
_cell.angle_alpha   90.00
_cell.angle_beta   90.00
_cell.angle_gamma   90.00
#
_symmetry.space_group_name_H-M   'P 1'
#
loop_
_entity.id
_entity.type
_entity.pdbx_description
1 polymer ?
#
loop_
_entity_poly.entity_id
_entity_poly.type
_entity_poly.pdbx_seq_one_letter_code
_entity_poly.pdbx_strand_id
1 'polypeptide(L)'
;MRFATLLIAALLCGCQPVQSRMEVRAAPEATPQPPQWTEAHTYLADVRAALNVAYLRDRETALSDDCDSPRFEDIRPPQLLKVEACRLSIASSAEYRIEARFNDGLTWIADADGIRQAEAEPLRLLPHGSADR
;
A
#
# COMPACT_ATOMS: atom_id res chain seq x y z
N MET A 1 -55.75 50.12 -36.71
CA MET A 1 -56.49 50.47 -35.49
C MET A 1 -56.83 49.18 -34.76
N ARG A 2 -56.37 49.03 -33.49
CA ARG A 2 -56.87 48.25 -32.32
C ARG A 2 -57.64 46.91 -32.58
N PHE A 3 -57.47 45.76 -31.91
CA PHE A 3 -57.09 45.36 -30.55
C PHE A 3 -56.71 43.85 -30.57
N ALA A 4 -55.60 43.47 -29.94
CA ALA A 4 -55.50 42.57 -28.77
C ALA A 4 -56.14 41.17 -28.86
N THR A 5 -55.30 40.11 -28.86
CA THR A 5 -55.60 38.89 -28.09
C THR A 5 -54.31 38.11 -27.78
N LEU A 6 -54.25 37.65 -26.53
CA LEU A 6 -53.23 36.86 -25.83
C LEU A 6 -52.60 35.71 -26.63
N LEU A 7 -51.31 35.45 -26.43
CA LEU A 7 -50.82 34.06 -26.27
C LEU A 7 -49.53 34.04 -25.44
N ILE A 8 -49.67 33.63 -24.18
CA ILE A 8 -48.58 33.12 -23.35
C ILE A 8 -48.33 31.69 -23.84
N ALA A 9 -47.14 31.40 -24.36
CA ALA A 9 -46.67 30.04 -24.54
C ALA A 9 -45.14 29.99 -24.37
N ALA A 10 -44.77 29.65 -23.13
CA ALA A 10 -43.64 28.81 -22.76
C ALA A 10 -42.31 29.02 -23.51
N LEU A 11 -41.40 29.69 -22.80
CA LEU A 11 -39.97 29.46 -22.87
C LEU A 11 -39.66 27.95 -22.85
N LEU A 12 -39.44 27.37 -24.02
CA LEU A 12 -38.76 26.08 -24.16
C LEU A 12 -37.26 26.34 -24.01
N CYS A 13 -36.81 26.45 -22.75
CA CYS A 13 -35.42 26.25 -22.38
C CYS A 13 -35.00 24.86 -22.89
N GLY A 14 -34.22 24.84 -23.96
CA GLY A 14 -33.55 23.65 -24.46
C GLY A 14 -32.49 23.18 -23.45
N CYS A 15 -32.85 22.22 -22.60
CA CYS A 15 -31.88 21.38 -21.91
C CYS A 15 -31.79 20.08 -22.71
N GLN A 16 -30.83 19.98 -23.63
CA GLN A 16 -30.46 18.69 -24.22
C GLN A 16 -29.65 17.90 -23.18
N PRO A 17 -30.04 16.66 -22.83
CA PRO A 17 -29.22 15.84 -21.95
C PRO A 17 -27.98 15.40 -22.71
N VAL A 18 -26.81 15.89 -22.29
CA VAL A 18 -25.53 15.39 -22.80
C VAL A 18 -25.39 13.95 -22.31
N GLN A 19 -25.49 12.98 -23.23
CA GLN A 19 -25.21 11.59 -22.91
C GLN A 19 -23.70 11.42 -22.82
N SER A 20 -23.17 11.57 -21.61
CA SER A 20 -21.81 11.15 -21.28
C SER A 20 -21.72 9.64 -21.51
N ARG A 21 -21.23 9.24 -22.67
CA ARG A 21 -20.88 7.86 -22.99
C ARG A 21 -19.77 7.45 -22.02
N MET A 22 -20.14 6.82 -20.90
CA MET A 22 -19.19 6.07 -20.10
C MET A 22 -18.74 4.89 -20.96
N GLU A 23 -17.61 5.05 -21.67
CA GLU A 23 -16.83 3.89 -22.06
C GLU A 23 -16.42 3.20 -20.77
N VAL A 24 -17.15 2.14 -20.43
CA VAL A 24 -16.72 1.15 -19.46
C VAL A 24 -15.49 0.49 -20.08
N ARG A 25 -14.32 1.10 -19.83
CA ARG A 25 -13.03 0.48 -20.10
C ARG A 25 -13.06 -0.84 -19.34
N ALA A 26 -13.11 -1.95 -20.06
CA ALA A 26 -13.09 -3.28 -19.45
C ALA A 26 -11.92 -3.30 -18.46
N ALA A 27 -12.22 -3.56 -17.20
CA ALA A 27 -11.19 -3.73 -16.19
C ALA A 27 -10.28 -4.87 -16.66
N PRO A 28 -8.94 -4.72 -16.59
CA PRO A 28 -8.05 -5.82 -16.94
C PRO A 28 -8.46 -7.05 -16.14
N GLU A 29 -8.61 -8.20 -16.81
CA GLU A 29 -8.92 -9.47 -16.17
C GLU A 29 -7.87 -9.73 -15.09
N ALA A 30 -8.30 -9.74 -13.83
CA ALA A 30 -7.40 -10.01 -12.71
C ALA A 30 -6.97 -11.48 -12.81
N THR A 31 -5.73 -11.73 -13.23
CA THR A 31 -5.13 -13.06 -13.11
C THR A 31 -5.14 -13.46 -11.63
N PRO A 32 -5.69 -14.64 -11.28
CA PRO A 32 -5.71 -15.10 -9.90
C PRO A 32 -4.29 -15.18 -9.35
N GLN A 33 -4.01 -14.45 -8.27
CA GLN A 33 -2.74 -14.56 -7.57
C GLN A 33 -2.75 -15.83 -6.70
N PRO A 34 -1.61 -16.54 -6.57
CA PRO A 34 -1.54 -17.71 -5.71
C PRO A 34 -1.74 -17.32 -4.23
N PRO A 35 -2.28 -18.20 -3.37
CA PRO A 35 -2.55 -17.87 -1.97
C PRO A 35 -1.32 -17.36 -1.20
N GLN A 36 -0.11 -17.86 -1.52
CA GLN A 36 1.14 -17.41 -0.92
C GLN A 36 1.41 -15.92 -1.18
N TRP A 37 0.99 -15.41 -2.34
CA TRP A 37 1.14 -13.99 -2.68
C TRP A 37 0.35 -13.12 -1.70
N THR A 38 -0.92 -13.47 -1.48
CA THR A 38 -1.81 -12.74 -0.56
C THR A 38 -1.30 -12.79 0.86
N GLU A 39 -0.77 -13.95 1.26
CA GLU A 39 -0.23 -14.13 2.60
C GLU A 39 1.04 -13.33 2.83
N ALA A 40 2.00 -13.33 1.88
CA ALA A 40 3.21 -12.49 1.97
C ALA A 40 2.86 -11.00 2.09
N HIS A 41 1.85 -10.53 1.33
CA HIS A 41 1.36 -9.16 1.41
C HIS A 41 0.75 -8.83 2.77
N THR A 42 -0.09 -9.73 3.27
CA THR A 42 -0.74 -9.54 4.58
C THR A 42 0.31 -9.49 5.68
N TYR A 43 1.26 -10.42 5.67
CA TYR A 43 2.36 -10.45 6.63
C TYR A 43 3.17 -9.15 6.61
N LEU A 44 3.61 -8.70 5.44
CA LEU A 44 4.39 -7.46 5.32
C LEU A 44 3.59 -6.20 5.69
N ALA A 45 2.28 -6.19 5.44
CA ALA A 45 1.41 -5.10 5.88
C ALA A 45 1.29 -5.06 7.41
N ASP A 46 1.13 -6.22 8.06
CA ASP A 46 1.09 -6.34 9.53
C ASP A 46 2.44 -5.90 10.14
N VAL A 47 3.58 -6.33 9.57
CA VAL A 47 4.92 -5.89 10.01
C VAL A 47 5.09 -4.37 9.84
N ARG A 48 4.63 -3.79 8.72
CA ARG A 48 4.66 -2.34 8.51
C ARG A 48 3.83 -1.58 9.55
N ALA A 49 2.67 -2.10 9.92
CA ALA A 49 1.85 -1.49 10.97
C ALA A 49 2.60 -1.51 12.31
N ALA A 50 3.14 -2.66 12.71
CA ALA A 50 3.91 -2.80 13.94
C ALA A 50 5.16 -1.90 13.96
N LEU A 51 5.86 -1.79 12.83
CA LEU A 51 7.01 -0.91 12.66
C LEU A 51 6.67 0.56 12.89
N ASN A 52 5.55 1.03 12.33
CA ASN A 52 5.10 2.42 12.53
C ASN A 52 4.68 2.67 13.98
N VAL A 53 4.02 1.70 14.62
CA VAL A 53 3.66 1.81 16.05
C VAL A 53 4.91 1.91 16.92
N ALA A 54 5.90 1.05 16.68
CA ALA A 54 7.18 1.08 17.40
C ALA A 54 7.92 2.40 17.18
N TYR A 55 8.00 2.88 15.95
CA TYR A 55 8.62 4.17 15.61
C TYR A 55 7.96 5.33 16.37
N LEU A 56 6.62 5.37 16.41
CA LEU A 56 5.89 6.40 17.16
C LEU A 56 6.09 6.27 18.67
N ARG A 57 6.10 5.04 19.21
CA ARG A 57 6.36 4.76 20.63
C ARG A 57 7.76 5.23 21.06
N ASP A 58 8.74 5.06 20.18
CA ASP A 58 10.14 5.46 20.37
C ASP A 58 10.39 6.93 19.96
N ARG A 59 9.33 7.76 19.89
CA ARG A 59 9.38 9.20 19.58
C ARG A 59 10.07 9.50 18.25
N GLU A 60 9.73 8.71 17.24
CA GLU A 60 10.21 8.91 15.86
C GLU A 60 11.73 8.75 15.73
N THR A 61 12.32 7.87 16.54
CA THR A 61 13.75 7.54 16.45
C THR A 61 13.96 6.48 15.37
N ALA A 62 14.94 6.72 14.50
CA ALA A 62 15.32 5.74 13.50
C ALA A 62 15.75 4.42 14.15
N LEU A 63 15.27 3.30 13.61
CA LEU A 63 15.51 1.97 14.17
C LEU A 63 15.72 0.95 13.06
N SER A 64 16.49 -0.08 13.40
CA SER A 64 16.74 -1.24 12.55
C SER A 64 16.81 -2.48 13.43
N ASP A 65 16.15 -3.55 13.03
CA ASP A 65 16.01 -4.75 13.84
C ASP A 65 15.51 -5.94 13.00
N ASP A 66 15.44 -7.13 13.60
CA ASP A 66 14.76 -8.29 13.04
C ASP A 66 13.25 -8.23 13.37
N CYS A 67 12.40 -8.77 12.50
CA CYS A 67 10.93 -8.66 12.65
C CYS A 67 10.36 -9.45 13.84
N ASP A 68 11.14 -10.34 14.45
CA ASP A 68 10.79 -11.07 15.67
C ASP A 68 11.26 -10.36 16.95
N SER A 69 11.84 -9.17 16.83
CA SER A 69 12.21 -8.33 17.98
C SER A 69 11.00 -8.08 18.87
N PRO A 70 11.15 -8.18 20.21
CA PRO A 70 10.05 -7.98 21.16
C PRO A 70 9.49 -6.54 21.16
N ARG A 71 10.11 -5.62 20.41
CA ARG A 71 9.59 -4.27 20.17
C ARG A 71 8.36 -4.25 19.28
N PHE A 72 8.19 -5.27 18.44
CA PHE A 72 7.08 -5.36 17.50
C PHE A 72 6.03 -6.30 18.06
N GLU A 73 4.94 -5.70 18.53
CA GLU A 73 3.79 -6.42 19.06
C GLU A 73 2.80 -6.72 17.92
N ASP A 74 1.96 -7.75 18.10
CA ASP A 74 0.84 -8.08 17.22
C ASP A 74 1.15 -8.51 15.77
N ILE A 75 2.41 -8.83 15.43
CA ILE A 75 2.72 -9.45 14.14
C ILE A 75 2.24 -10.91 14.15
N ARG A 76 1.28 -11.23 13.28
CA ARG A 76 0.80 -12.60 13.11
C ARG A 76 1.69 -13.37 12.14
N PRO A 77 2.23 -14.52 12.53
CA PRO A 77 2.98 -15.37 11.60
C PRO A 77 2.09 -15.85 10.44
N PRO A 78 2.66 -15.97 9.22
CA PRO A 78 1.96 -16.60 8.10
C PRO A 78 1.70 -18.09 8.36
N GLN A 79 0.65 -18.64 7.74
CA GLN A 79 0.19 -20.02 7.88
C GLN A 79 0.73 -20.95 6.79
N LEU A 80 0.82 -20.47 5.54
CA LEU A 80 1.31 -21.27 4.39
C LEU A 80 2.81 -21.07 4.17
N LEU A 81 3.27 -19.82 4.26
CA LEU A 81 4.67 -19.44 4.17
C LEU A 81 5.33 -19.54 5.53
N LYS A 82 6.57 -20.03 5.57
CA LYS A 82 7.42 -19.95 6.76
C LYS A 82 8.43 -18.83 6.54
N VAL A 83 8.47 -17.87 7.47
CA VAL A 83 9.49 -16.82 7.49
C VAL A 83 10.82 -17.44 7.89
N GLU A 84 11.83 -17.33 7.04
CA GLU A 84 13.19 -17.81 7.32
C GLU A 84 14.10 -16.70 7.83
N ALA A 85 13.89 -15.49 7.33
CA ALA A 85 14.57 -14.29 7.79
C ALA A 85 13.68 -13.08 7.51
N CYS A 86 13.61 -12.14 8.46
CA CYS A 86 12.88 -10.89 8.25
C CYS A 86 13.62 -9.75 8.96
N ARG A 87 13.94 -8.72 8.19
CA ARG A 87 14.66 -7.53 8.64
C ARG A 87 13.88 -6.29 8.31
N LEU A 88 14.01 -5.29 9.18
CA LEU A 88 13.34 -4.02 8.96
C LEU A 88 14.21 -2.84 9.40
N SER A 89 13.91 -1.70 8.80
CA SER A 89 14.49 -0.42 9.17
C SER A 89 13.51 0.71 8.85
N ILE A 90 13.53 1.76 9.67
CA ILE A 90 12.72 2.95 9.48
C ILE A 90 13.53 4.18 9.89
N ALA A 91 13.60 5.17 9.01
CA ALA A 91 14.08 6.51 9.30
C ALA A 91 12.90 7.50 9.45
N SER A 92 11.80 7.26 8.75
CA SER A 92 10.51 7.95 8.90
C SER A 92 9.37 7.07 8.37
N SER A 93 8.10 7.43 8.62
CA SER A 93 6.96 6.66 8.09
C SER A 93 6.90 6.59 6.55
N ALA A 94 7.60 7.50 5.86
CA ALA A 94 7.76 7.49 4.40
C ALA A 94 9.09 6.87 3.94
N GLU A 95 10.06 6.69 4.83
CA GLU A 95 11.38 6.13 4.55
C GLU A 95 11.61 4.92 5.47
N TYR A 96 11.13 3.77 4.99
CA TYR A 96 11.25 2.50 5.67
C TYR A 96 11.52 1.39 4.65
N ARG A 97 12.07 0.28 5.15
CA ARG A 97 12.24 -0.93 4.36
C ARG A 97 12.06 -2.14 5.25
N ILE A 98 11.22 -3.07 4.81
CA ILE A 98 11.04 -4.39 5.40
C ILE A 98 11.38 -5.41 4.33
N GLU A 99 12.19 -6.40 4.67
CA GLU A 99 12.56 -7.49 3.78
C GLU A 99 12.28 -8.81 4.49
N ALA A 100 11.46 -9.66 3.88
CA ALA A 100 11.15 -10.99 4.39
C ALA A 100 11.52 -12.05 3.34
N ARG A 101 12.27 -13.06 3.76
CA ARG A 101 12.54 -14.28 2.99
C ARG A 101 11.69 -15.42 3.53
N PHE A 102 11.05 -16.14 2.62
CA PHE A 102 10.23 -17.29 2.96
C PHE A 102 10.85 -18.60 2.46
N ASN A 103 10.33 -19.72 2.97
CA ASN A 103 10.78 -21.08 2.67
C ASN A 103 10.54 -21.55 1.23
N ASP A 104 9.83 -20.77 0.41
CA ASP A 104 9.72 -20.99 -1.04
C ASP A 104 10.91 -20.40 -1.82
N GLY A 105 11.87 -19.78 -1.11
CA GLY A 105 13.05 -19.14 -1.69
C GLY A 105 12.82 -17.72 -2.18
N LEU A 106 11.59 -17.19 -2.09
CA LEU A 106 11.27 -15.84 -2.53
C LEU A 106 11.58 -14.83 -1.43
N THR A 107 12.09 -13.67 -1.84
CA THR A 107 12.27 -12.51 -0.98
C THR A 107 11.24 -11.46 -1.36
N TRP A 108 10.63 -10.85 -0.35
CA TRP A 108 9.63 -9.81 -0.50
C TRP A 108 10.07 -8.55 0.22
N ILE A 109 9.84 -7.42 -0.41
CA ILE A 109 10.17 -6.09 0.10
C ILE A 109 8.89 -5.30 0.29
N ALA A 110 8.78 -4.61 1.42
CA ALA A 110 7.82 -3.53 1.63
C ALA A 110 8.56 -2.23 1.94
N ASP A 111 8.32 -1.19 1.15
CA ASP A 111 8.86 0.15 1.31
C ASP A 111 7.85 1.20 0.80
N ALA A 112 8.31 2.41 0.49
CA ALA A 112 7.47 3.49 -0.02
C ALA A 112 6.82 3.16 -1.38
N ASP A 113 7.41 2.27 -2.18
CA ASP A 113 6.92 1.87 -3.50
C ASP A 113 5.86 0.75 -3.41
N GLY A 114 5.59 0.25 -2.20
CA GLY A 114 4.62 -0.80 -1.93
C GLY A 114 5.28 -2.14 -1.67
N ILE A 115 4.47 -3.20 -1.73
CA ILE A 115 4.90 -4.57 -1.46
C ILE A 115 5.17 -5.29 -2.79
N ARG A 116 6.36 -5.88 -2.93
CA ARG A 116 6.77 -6.57 -4.16
C ARG A 116 7.74 -7.70 -3.88
N GLN A 117 7.83 -8.64 -4.83
CA GLN A 117 8.91 -9.62 -4.83
C GLN A 117 10.21 -8.94 -5.27
N ALA A 118 11.32 -9.39 -4.69
CA ALA A 118 12.66 -9.03 -5.08
C ALA A 118 13.46 -10.28 -5.42
N GLU A 119 14.46 -10.11 -6.27
CA GLU A 119 15.47 -11.14 -6.50
C GLU A 119 16.19 -11.46 -5.19
N ALA A 120 16.67 -12.70 -5.05
CA ALA A 120 17.32 -13.21 -3.84
C ALA A 120 18.69 -12.55 -3.59
N GLU A 121 18.71 -11.26 -3.34
CA GLU A 121 19.85 -10.49 -2.86
C GLU A 121 19.97 -10.61 -1.33
N PRO A 122 21.13 -10.29 -0.75
CA PRO A 122 21.31 -10.22 0.70
C PRO A 122 20.38 -9.16 1.28
N LEU A 123 19.75 -9.46 2.43
CA LEU A 123 18.90 -8.50 3.15
C LEU A 123 19.71 -7.25 3.49
N ARG A 124 19.23 -6.08 3.06
CA ARG A 124 19.94 -4.79 3.16
C ARG A 124 19.14 -3.79 3.99
N LEU A 125 19.65 -3.49 5.17
CA LEU A 125 19.09 -2.44 6.01
C LEU A 125 19.35 -1.05 5.40
N LEU A 126 18.47 -0.09 5.68
CA LEU A 126 18.75 1.31 5.37
C LEU A 126 20.04 1.72 6.11
N PRO A 127 20.95 2.47 5.46
CA PRO A 127 22.12 3.00 6.14
C PRO A 127 21.64 3.96 7.24
N HIS A 128 21.96 3.66 8.50
CA HIS A 128 21.79 4.64 9.57
C HIS A 128 22.66 5.85 9.23
N GLY A 129 22.04 7.00 9.00
CA GLY A 129 22.77 8.26 8.89
C GLY A 129 23.64 8.41 10.13
N SER A 130 24.95 8.32 9.94
CA SER A 130 25.92 8.61 10.97
C SER A 130 25.65 10.02 11.49
N ALA A 131 25.16 10.12 12.73
CA ALA A 131 25.15 11.35 13.48
C ALA A 131 26.61 11.73 13.75
N ASP A 132 27.20 12.46 12.81
CA ASP A 132 28.48 13.13 12.97
C ASP A 132 28.22 14.62 12.76
N ARG A 133 27.80 15.28 13.84
CA ARG A 133 27.96 16.73 14.03
C ARG A 133 27.86 17.13 15.49
#